data_AF-A0A8D5UH35-F1
#
_entry.id   AF-A0A8D5UH35-F1
#
_cell.length_a   1.000
_cell.length_b   1.000
_cell.length_c   1.000
_cell.angle_alpha   90.00
_cell.angle_beta   90.00
_cell.angle_gamma   90.00
#
_symmetry.space_group_name_H-M   'P 1'
#
loop_
_entity.id
_entity.type
_entity.pdbx_description
1 polymer ?
#
loop_
_entity_poly.entity_id
_entity_poly.type
_entity_poly.pdbx_seq_one_letter_code
_entity_poly.pdbx_strand_id
1 'polypeptide(L)' 'MIKGLYEVHFQVDDLERSIKFYKKLGLSLAWKNEYVAFLWIEPEKSWLGLWQKPNGDHVFAKHIAFRVD' A
#
# COMPACT_ATOMS: atom_id res chain seq x y z
N MET A 1 12.10 18.22 9.79
CA MET A 1 13.03 17.07 9.56
C MET A 1 12.19 15.84 9.21
N ILE A 2 12.76 14.76 8.64
CA ILE A 2 12.01 13.51 8.35
C ILE A 2 11.71 12.76 9.66
N LYS A 3 10.45 12.38 9.87
CA LYS A 3 9.96 11.64 11.05
C LYS A 3 9.70 10.16 10.81
N GLY A 4 9.51 9.76 9.55
CA GLY A 4 9.21 8.37 9.20
C GLY A 4 8.44 8.29 7.89
N LEU A 5 8.07 7.06 7.51
CA LEU A 5 7.23 6.81 6.34
C LEU A 5 5.83 7.41 6.55
N TYR A 6 5.27 8.04 5.52
CA TYR A 6 3.86 8.40 5.47
C TYR A 6 3.11 7.37 4.63
N GLU A 7 3.56 7.14 3.40
CA GLU A 7 2.94 6.15 2.54
C GLU A 7 3.92 5.53 1.55
N VAL A 8 3.60 4.31 1.13
CA VAL A 8 4.26 3.62 0.03
C VAL A 8 3.21 2.91 -0.83
N HIS A 9 3.34 2.99 -2.15
CA HIS A 9 2.40 2.41 -3.09
C HIS A 9 3.06 1.35 -3.97
N PHE A 10 2.52 0.13 -3.99
CA PHE A 10 2.99 -0.97 -4.81
C PHE A 10 1.94 -1.47 -5.78
N GLN A 11 2.39 -1.81 -6.99
CA GLN A 11 1.61 -2.62 -7.91
C GLN A 11 1.78 -4.09 -7.58
N VAL A 12 0.69 -4.85 -7.66
CA VAL A 12 0.66 -6.29 -7.39
C VAL A 12 -0.13 -7.02 -8.46
N ASP A 13 0.28 -8.24 -8.79
CA ASP A 13 -0.41 -9.07 -9.79
C ASP A 13 -1.74 -9.64 -9.26
N ASP A 14 -1.82 -9.87 -7.94
CA ASP A 14 -2.98 -10.40 -7.24
C ASP A 14 -3.16 -9.65 -5.92
N LEU A 15 -4.25 -8.87 -5.81
CA LEU A 15 -4.55 -8.02 -4.67
C LEU A 15 -4.83 -8.85 -3.42
N GLU A 16 -5.64 -9.90 -3.55
CA GLU A 16 -6.08 -10.71 -2.41
C GLU A 16 -4.91 -11.54 -1.84
N ARG A 17 -4.06 -12.10 -2.70
CA ARG A 17 -2.82 -12.76 -2.28
C ARG A 17 -1.91 -11.78 -1.56
N SER A 18 -1.79 -10.57 -2.06
CA SER A 18 -0.92 -9.53 -1.48
C SER A 18 -1.45 -9.05 -0.13
N ILE A 19 -2.75 -8.77 0.00
CA ILE A 19 -3.39 -8.44 1.29
C ILE A 19 -3.12 -9.55 2.32
N LYS A 20 -3.32 -10.82 1.94
CA LYS A 20 -3.06 -11.96 2.83
C LYS A 20 -1.59 -12.04 3.27
N PHE A 21 -0.66 -11.74 2.38
CA PHE A 21 0.77 -11.69 2.70
C PHE A 21 1.06 -10.59 3.73
N TYR A 22 0.65 -9.34 3.47
CA TYR A 22 0.95 -8.22 4.36
C TYR A 22 0.23 -8.31 5.71
N LYS A 23 -0.95 -8.93 5.78
CA LYS A 23 -1.59 -9.26 7.06
C LYS A 23 -0.76 -10.20 7.93
N LYS A 24 -0.03 -11.16 7.33
CA LYS A 24 0.89 -12.06 8.09
C LYS A 24 2.10 -11.31 8.64
N LEU A 25 2.44 -10.15 8.07
CA LEU A 25 3.49 -9.27 8.56
C LEU A 25 2.99 -8.28 9.63
N GLY A 26 1.72 -8.37 10.04
CA GLY A 26 1.14 -7.53 11.08
C GLY A 26 0.45 -6.26 10.58
N LEU A 27 0.35 -6.03 9.27
CA LEU A 27 -0.39 -4.88 8.74
C LEU A 27 -1.90 -5.15 8.81
N SER A 28 -2.68 -4.11 9.15
CA SER A 28 -4.14 -4.21 9.24
C SER A 28 -4.82 -3.55 8.03
N LEU A 29 -5.93 -4.10 7.56
CA LEU A 29 -6.64 -3.55 6.40
C LEU A 29 -7.39 -2.27 6.82
N ALA A 30 -7.06 -1.15 6.17
CA ALA A 30 -7.73 0.13 6.38
C ALA A 30 -8.96 0.27 5.47
N TRP A 31 -8.78 -0.08 4.20
CA TRP A 31 -9.80 0.06 3.16
C TRP A 31 -9.45 -0.80 1.95
N LYS A 32 -10.45 -1.24 1.18
CA LYS A 32 -10.23 -1.87 -0.14
C LYS A 32 -11.40 -1.68 -1.10
N ASN A 33 -11.11 -1.80 -2.38
CA ASN A 33 -12.07 -2.08 -3.45
C ASN A 33 -11.57 -3.26 -4.32
N GLU A 34 -12.10 -3.42 -5.53
CA GLU A 34 -11.76 -4.52 -6.45
C GLU A 34 -10.29 -4.51 -6.91
N TYR A 35 -9.67 -3.33 -7.00
CA TYR A 35 -8.34 -3.14 -7.60
C TYR A 35 -7.33 -2.51 -6.65
N VAL A 36 -7.76 -2.01 -5.49
CA VAL A 36 -6.94 -1.21 -4.59
C VAL A 36 -7.17 -1.63 -3.15
N ALA A 37 -6.11 -1.69 -2.35
CA ALA A 37 -6.19 -1.88 -0.91
C ALA A 37 -5.18 -1.01 -0.17
N PHE A 38 -5.61 -0.42 0.95
CA PHE A 38 -4.74 0.28 1.89
C PHE A 38 -4.63 -0.54 3.17
N LEU A 39 -3.39 -0.73 3.63
CA LEU A 39 -3.09 -1.41 4.88
C LEU A 39 -2.28 -0.49 5.78
N TRP A 40 -2.68 -0.39 7.04
CA TRP A 40 -1.91 0.33 8.05
C TRP A 40 -0.61 -0.41 8.36
N ILE A 41 0.50 0.32 8.28
CA ILE A 41 1.77 -0.04 8.91
C ILE A 41 1.73 0.44 10.37
N GLU A 42 1.26 1.66 10.56
CA GLU A 42 0.96 2.25 11.86
C GLU A 42 -0.38 3.00 11.72
N PRO A 43 -1.42 2.64 12.49
CA PRO A 43 -2.74 3.25 12.38
C PRO A 43 -2.65 4.78 12.43
N GLU A 44 -3.32 5.44 11.47
CA GLU A 44 -3.40 6.90 11.33
C GLU A 44 -2.08 7.63 11.05
N LYS A 45 -0.95 6.93 10.99
CA LYS A 45 0.35 7.56 10.72
C LYS A 45 0.97 7.10 9.42
N SER A 46 0.86 5.82 9.08
CA SER A 46 1.45 5.31 7.84
C SER A 46 0.74 4.10 7.27
N TRP A 47 0.66 4.06 5.94
CA TRP A 47 0.05 2.95 5.22
C TRP A 47 0.88 2.45 4.04
N LEU A 48 0.57 1.23 3.65
CA LEU A 48 0.92 0.60 2.39
C LEU A 48 -0.32 0.60 1.51
N GLY A 49 -0.23 1.18 0.32
CA GLY A 49 -1.24 1.00 -0.72
C GLY A 49 -0.82 -0.09 -1.71
N LEU A 50 -1.79 -0.89 -2.16
CA LEU A 50 -1.64 -1.94 -3.15
C LEU A 50 -2.60 -1.68 -4.31
N TRP A 51 -2.11 -1.78 -5.54
CA TRP A 51 -2.91 -1.65 -6.76
C TRP A 51 -2.73 -2.90 -7.64
N GLN A 52 -3.82 -3.64 -7.87
CA GLN A 52 -3.90 -4.66 -8.90
C GLN A 52 -4.55 -4.07 -10.14
N LYS A 53 -3.88 -4.16 -11.28
CA LYS A 53 -4.42 -3.67 -12.54
C LYS A 53 -4.98 -4.81 -13.40
N PRO A 54 -6.08 -4.58 -14.12
CA PRO A 54 -6.44 -5.39 -15.27
C PRO A 54 -5.30 -5.32 -16.32
N ASN A 55 -4.98 -6.45 -16.96
CA ASN A 55 -3.89 -6.55 -17.93
C ASN A 55 -3.89 -5.41 -18.96
N GLY A 56 -2.74 -4.74 -19.13
CA GLY A 56 -2.53 -3.70 -20.14
C GLY A 56 -2.00 -2.40 -19.55
N ASP A 57 -0.81 -2.04 -19.99
CA ASP A 57 -0.10 -0.77 -19.82
C ASP A 57 0.68 -0.53 -18.50
N HIS A 58 1.99 -0.69 -18.71
CA HIS A 58 3.09 -0.41 -17.82
C HIS A 58 3.35 1.10 -17.80
N VAL A 59 3.24 1.68 -16.60
CA VAL A 59 4.05 2.75 -16.02
C VAL A 59 3.16 3.42 -14.96
N PHE A 60 3.49 3.19 -13.69
CA PHE A 60 3.06 4.10 -12.62
C PHE A 60 4.23 4.38 -11.68
N ALA A 61 4.24 5.60 -11.17
CA ALA A 61 5.23 6.05 -10.21
C ALA A 61 5.13 5.17 -8.96
N LYS A 62 6.22 4.48 -8.64
CA LYS A 62 6.43 3.95 -7.28
C LYS A 62 6.49 5.15 -6.36
N HIS A 63 5.42 5.38 -5.62
CA HIS A 63 5.32 6.52 -4.73
C HIS A 63 5.76 6.12 -3.33
N ILE A 64 6.62 6.94 -2.73
CA ILE A 64 6.97 6.90 -1.32
C ILE A 64 6.91 8.35 -0.83
N ALA A 65 6.24 8.58 0.30
CA ALA A 65 6.28 9.86 1.00
C ALA A 65 6.70 9.67 2.45
N PHE A 66 7.27 10.72 3.01
CA PHE A 66 7.70 10.77 4.40
C PHE A 66 6.88 11.79 5.18
N ARG A 67 6.60 11.48 6.44
CA ARG A 67 6.12 12.45 7.42
C ARG A 67 7.27 13.40 7.75
N VAL A 68 7.02 14.71 7.73
CA VAL A 68 7.98 15.75 8.10
C VAL A 68 7.39 16.66 9.19
N ASP A 69 8.26 17.44 9.84
CA ASP A 69 7.84 18.61 10.66
C ASP A 69 7.29 19.74 9.78
#